data_AF-A0A964Q906-F1
#
_entry.id   AF-A0A964Q906-F1
#
_cell.length_a   1.000
_cell.length_b   1.000
_cell.length_c   1.000
_cell.angle_alpha   90.00
_cell.angle_beta   90.00
_cell.angle_gamma   90.00
#
_symmetry.space_group_name_H-M   'P 1'
#
loop_
_entity.id
_entity.type
_entity.pdbx_description
1 polymer ?
#
loop_
_entity_poly.entity_id
_entity_poly.type
_entity_poly.pdbx_seq_one_letter_code
_entity_poly.pdbx_strand_id
1 'polypeptide(L)'
;MAHKSVQELVTINFGMNKWEAIKKKAGVTVEAFISNESYPDALTCGLIGAATELLGMSADEILFPFGEFWVLNTARQGYGDLLSYVGRNMPEFLDYLPMFHTRVALIFPNLKPQAQVTLDSA
;
A
#
# COMPACT_ATOMS: atom_id res chain seq x y z
N MET A 1 5.85 1.61 4.06
CA MET A 1 5.97 0.78 2.84
C MET A 1 4.92 1.12 1.76
N ALA A 2 3.66 1.45 2.13
CA ALA A 2 2.55 1.72 1.19
C ALA A 2 2.92 2.64 0.03
N HIS A 3 3.40 3.83 0.36
CA HIS A 3 3.77 4.86 -0.61
C HIS A 3 4.90 4.45 -1.57
N LYS A 4 5.87 3.66 -1.09
CA LYS A 4 6.95 3.15 -1.94
C LYS A 4 6.42 2.18 -3.00
N SER A 5 5.45 1.34 -2.64
CA SER A 5 4.82 0.42 -3.58
C SER A 5 3.97 1.14 -4.63
N VAL A 6 3.29 2.25 -4.26
CA VAL A 6 2.59 3.10 -5.23
C VAL A 6 3.57 3.64 -6.27
N GLN A 7 4.73 4.14 -5.82
CA GLN A 7 5.79 4.60 -6.71
C GLN A 7 6.30 3.48 -7.63
N GLU A 8 6.58 2.29 -7.07
CA GLU A 8 7.06 1.14 -7.83
C GLU A 8 6.05 0.71 -8.90
N LEU A 9 4.77 0.55 -8.55
CA LEU A 9 3.70 0.20 -9.48
C LEU A 9 3.60 1.19 -10.63
N VAL A 10 3.54 2.50 -10.31
CA VAL A 10 3.41 3.54 -11.34
C VAL A 10 4.64 3.56 -12.24
N THR A 11 5.83 3.38 -11.68
CA THR A 11 7.08 3.37 -12.44
C THR A 11 7.17 2.15 -13.36
N ILE A 12 6.74 0.97 -12.90
CA ILE A 12 6.74 -0.26 -13.71
C ILE A 12 5.73 -0.17 -14.87
N ASN A 13 4.53 0.33 -14.61
CA ASN A 13 3.45 0.33 -15.60
C ASN A 13 3.47 1.54 -16.54
N PHE A 14 3.90 2.70 -16.05
CA PHE A 14 3.79 3.98 -16.77
C PHE A 14 5.12 4.74 -16.89
N GLY A 15 6.19 4.24 -16.27
CA GLY A 15 7.52 4.85 -16.32
C GLY A 15 7.72 5.99 -15.31
N MET A 16 8.99 6.31 -15.08
CA MET A 16 9.41 7.33 -14.10
C MET A 16 8.87 8.74 -14.42
N ASN A 17 8.71 9.07 -15.71
CA ASN A 17 8.18 10.38 -16.12
C ASN A 17 6.72 10.58 -15.65
N LYS A 18 5.90 9.52 -15.68
CA LYS A 18 4.52 9.56 -15.20
C LYS A 18 4.47 9.62 -13.68
N TRP A 19 5.35 8.87 -13.01
CA TRP A 19 5.52 8.97 -11.56
C TRP A 19 5.84 10.41 -11.12
N GLU A 20 6.83 11.06 -11.71
CA GLU A 20 7.22 12.43 -11.35
C GLU A 20 6.09 13.44 -11.61
N ALA A 21 5.32 13.27 -12.69
CA ALA A 21 4.15 14.11 -12.96
C ALA A 21 3.06 13.93 -11.89
N ILE A 22 2.79 12.68 -11.47
CA ILE A 22 1.83 12.36 -10.42
C ILE A 22 2.29 12.93 -9.07
N LYS A 23 3.55 12.70 -8.70
CA LYS A 23 4.17 13.22 -7.48
C LYS A 23 4.07 14.75 -7.40
N LYS A 24 4.40 15.43 -8.50
CA LYS A 24 4.28 16.90 -8.62
C LYS A 24 2.84 17.37 -8.46
N LYS A 25 1.89 16.72 -9.12
CA LYS A 25 0.45 17.08 -9.06
C LYS A 25 -0.16 16.82 -7.68
N ALA A 26 0.26 15.73 -7.02
CA ALA A 26 -0.17 15.39 -5.66
C ALA A 26 0.46 16.29 -4.58
N GLY A 27 1.36 17.22 -4.95
CA GLY A 27 2.03 18.10 -3.99
C GLY A 27 3.03 17.38 -3.07
N VAL A 28 3.52 16.20 -3.49
CA VAL A 28 4.45 15.40 -2.68
C VAL A 28 5.86 15.99 -2.79
N THR A 29 6.36 16.53 -1.68
CA THR A 29 7.70 17.12 -1.59
C THR A 29 8.78 16.13 -1.19
N VAL A 30 8.40 14.92 -0.75
CA VAL A 30 9.32 13.87 -0.33
C VAL A 30 10.13 13.38 -1.52
N GLU A 31 11.46 13.40 -1.43
CA GLU A 31 12.34 12.95 -2.51
C GLU A 31 12.18 11.44 -2.77
N ALA A 32 12.19 10.64 -1.70
CA ALA A 32 12.02 9.19 -1.74
C ALA A 32 11.24 8.68 -0.53
N PHE A 33 10.34 7.72 -0.72
CA PHE A 33 9.60 7.09 0.38
C PHE A 33 10.46 6.07 1.13
N ILE A 34 10.49 6.22 2.44
CA ILE A 34 11.20 5.32 3.36
C ILE A 34 10.23 4.26 3.90
N SER A 35 10.64 2.98 3.84
CA SER A 35 9.76 1.85 4.13
C SER A 35 9.20 1.80 5.55
N ASN A 36 9.95 2.25 6.56
CA ASN A 36 9.57 2.23 7.98
C ASN A 36 9.09 3.58 8.52
N GLU A 37 8.85 4.55 7.64
CA GLU A 37 8.32 5.86 7.99
C GLU A 37 6.80 5.91 7.76
N SER A 38 6.11 6.62 8.65
CA SER A 38 4.68 6.92 8.51
C SER A 38 4.50 8.22 7.74
N TYR A 39 3.63 8.19 6.73
CA TYR A 39 3.19 9.38 6.01
C TYR A 39 1.68 9.54 6.17
N PRO A 40 1.14 10.77 6.08
CA PRO A 40 -0.30 11.00 6.23
C PRO A 40 -1.12 10.27 5.16
N ASP A 41 -2.27 9.71 5.53
CA ASP A 41 -3.16 9.02 4.57
C ASP A 41 -3.62 9.94 3.43
N ALA A 42 -3.75 11.24 3.71
CA ALA A 42 -4.02 12.28 2.72
C ALA A 42 -3.02 12.25 1.54
N LEU A 43 -1.78 11.82 1.78
CA LEU A 43 -0.77 11.67 0.75
C LEU A 43 -1.09 10.51 -0.21
N THR A 44 -1.51 9.36 0.31
CA THR A 44 -1.98 8.23 -0.53
C THR A 44 -3.21 8.65 -1.34
N CYS A 45 -4.20 9.28 -0.71
CA CYS A 45 -5.38 9.78 -1.42
C CYS A 45 -5.01 10.79 -2.52
N GLY A 46 -4.08 11.71 -2.23
CA GLY A 46 -3.58 12.68 -3.20
C GLY A 46 -2.85 12.05 -4.38
N LEU A 47 -2.03 11.03 -4.14
CA LEU A 47 -1.35 10.26 -5.21
C LEU A 47 -2.35 9.55 -6.13
N ILE A 48 -3.36 8.88 -5.55
CA ILE A 48 -4.39 8.18 -6.33
C ILE A 48 -5.26 9.16 -7.12
N GLY A 49 -5.64 10.30 -6.53
CA GLY A 49 -6.37 11.36 -7.23
C GLY A 49 -5.57 11.95 -8.39
N ALA A 50 -4.29 12.26 -8.17
CA ALA A 50 -3.41 12.75 -9.22
C ALA A 50 -3.19 11.72 -10.34
N ALA A 51 -3.07 10.44 -10.00
CA ALA A 51 -2.96 9.35 -10.97
C ALA A 51 -4.23 9.19 -11.80
N THR A 52 -5.41 9.24 -11.16
CA THR A 52 -6.72 9.20 -11.82
C THR A 52 -6.80 10.27 -12.91
N GLU A 53 -6.48 11.51 -12.57
CA GLU A 53 -6.53 12.64 -13.50
C GLU A 53 -5.48 12.57 -14.62
N LEU A 54 -4.24 12.13 -14.34
CA LEU A 54 -3.15 12.13 -15.31
C LEU A 54 -3.10 10.91 -16.23
N LEU A 55 -3.69 9.80 -15.78
CA LEU A 55 -3.77 8.55 -16.53
C LEU A 55 -5.13 8.38 -17.21
N GLY A 56 -6.15 9.14 -16.80
CA GLY A 56 -7.51 9.01 -17.33
C GLY A 56 -8.19 7.70 -16.91
N MET A 57 -7.75 7.12 -15.79
CA MET A 57 -8.26 5.86 -15.23
C MET A 57 -9.07 6.19 -13.98
N SER A 58 -10.06 5.37 -13.66
CA SER A 58 -10.77 5.44 -12.38
C SER A 58 -9.88 5.02 -11.21
N ALA A 59 -10.28 5.40 -9.99
CA ALA A 59 -9.58 4.97 -8.78
C ALA A 59 -9.56 3.44 -8.64
N ASP A 60 -10.64 2.75 -9.02
CA ASP A 60 -10.74 1.28 -8.96
C ASP A 60 -9.75 0.61 -9.91
N GLU A 61 -9.61 1.14 -11.13
CA GLU A 61 -8.63 0.67 -12.12
C GLU A 61 -7.17 0.87 -11.68
N ILE A 62 -6.92 1.71 -10.66
CA ILE A 62 -5.61 1.92 -10.06
C ILE A 62 -5.44 1.09 -8.78
N LEU A 63 -6.44 1.09 -7.90
CA LEU A 63 -6.38 0.48 -6.57
C LEU A 63 -6.43 -1.05 -6.63
N PHE A 64 -7.16 -1.62 -7.58
CA PHE A 64 -7.23 -3.08 -7.75
C PHE A 64 -5.86 -3.69 -8.13
N PRO A 65 -5.20 -3.25 -9.22
CA PRO A 65 -3.86 -3.75 -9.54
C PRO A 65 -2.81 -3.34 -8.49
N PHE A 66 -3.02 -2.24 -7.77
CA PHE A 66 -2.18 -1.89 -6.63
C PHE A 66 -2.27 -2.92 -5.50
N GLY A 67 -3.47 -3.37 -5.12
CA GLY A 67 -3.65 -4.40 -4.10
C GLY A 67 -2.95 -5.71 -4.46
N GLU A 68 -3.09 -6.14 -5.72
CA GLU A 68 -2.39 -7.32 -6.24
C GLU A 68 -0.86 -7.14 -6.19
N PHE A 69 -0.35 -6.03 -6.73
CA PHE A 69 1.07 -5.71 -6.73
C PHE A 69 1.63 -5.66 -5.30
N TRP A 70 0.90 -5.06 -4.37
CA TRP A 70 1.27 -4.94 -2.97
C TRP A 70 1.51 -6.32 -2.34
N VAL A 71 0.57 -7.25 -2.51
CA VAL A 71 0.68 -8.60 -1.95
C VAL A 71 1.83 -9.38 -2.59
N LEU A 72 1.93 -9.34 -3.93
CA LEU A 72 2.90 -10.15 -4.68
C LEU A 72 4.34 -9.64 -4.58
N ASN A 73 4.54 -8.32 -4.44
CA ASN A 73 5.86 -7.70 -4.49
C ASN A 73 6.27 -7.16 -3.13
N THR A 74 5.55 -6.16 -2.64
CA THR A 74 5.99 -5.41 -1.44
C THR A 74 5.85 -6.24 -0.17
N ALA A 75 4.70 -6.89 0.01
CA ALA A 75 4.43 -7.67 1.20
C ALA A 75 5.29 -8.94 1.24
N ARG A 76 5.51 -9.61 0.09
CA ARG A 76 6.45 -10.74 -0.01
C ARG A 76 7.89 -10.36 0.34
N GLN A 77 8.38 -9.21 -0.14
CA GLN A 77 9.74 -8.77 0.15
C GLN A 77 9.93 -8.30 1.60
N GLY A 78 8.95 -7.58 2.15
CA GLY A 78 9.05 -6.99 3.49
C GLY A 78 8.57 -7.89 4.63
N TYR A 79 7.65 -8.81 4.35
CA TYR A 79 6.92 -9.60 5.35
C TYR A 79 6.76 -11.06 4.94
N GLY A 80 7.51 -11.57 3.95
CA GLY A 80 7.32 -12.92 3.40
C GLY A 80 7.27 -14.04 4.44
N ASP A 81 8.24 -14.05 5.36
CA ASP A 81 8.26 -15.02 6.46
C ASP A 81 7.02 -14.87 7.34
N LEU A 82 6.66 -13.65 7.73
CA LEU A 82 5.49 -13.39 8.56
C LEU A 82 4.18 -13.79 7.86
N LEU A 83 4.04 -13.49 6.57
CA LEU A 83 2.90 -13.84 5.72
C LEU A 83 2.74 -15.35 5.59
N SER A 84 3.84 -16.10 5.56
CA SER A 84 3.80 -17.58 5.47
C SER A 84 3.12 -18.24 6.67
N TYR A 85 3.00 -17.52 7.79
CA TYR A 85 2.35 -17.99 9.01
C TYR A 85 0.95 -17.42 9.26
N VAL A 86 0.42 -16.56 8.36
CA VAL A 86 -0.90 -15.92 8.58
C VAL A 86 -2.04 -16.90 8.30
N GLY A 87 -1.92 -17.83 7.35
CA GLY A 87 -2.96 -18.82 7.10
C GLY A 87 -2.59 -19.76 5.95
N ARG A 88 -3.23 -20.93 5.88
CA ARG A 88 -2.91 -21.95 4.86
C ARG A 88 -3.88 -21.94 3.68
N ASN A 89 -4.96 -21.16 3.78
CA ASN A 89 -5.97 -20.94 2.76
C ASN A 89 -6.56 -19.52 2.91
N MET A 90 -7.38 -19.11 1.93
CA MET A 90 -7.91 -17.74 1.89
C MET A 90 -8.78 -17.38 3.11
N PRO A 91 -9.76 -18.21 3.55
CA PRO A 91 -10.51 -17.92 4.76
C PRO A 91 -9.63 -17.75 6.01
N GLU A 92 -8.73 -18.70 6.28
CA GLU A 92 -7.80 -18.61 7.42
C GLU A 92 -6.97 -17.32 7.36
N PHE A 93 -6.46 -16.97 6.17
CA PHE A 93 -5.66 -15.75 6.00
C PHE A 93 -6.44 -14.48 6.36
N LEU A 94 -7.73 -14.39 6.00
CA LEU A 94 -8.57 -13.25 6.35
C LEU A 94 -8.82 -13.17 7.86
N ASP A 95 -9.10 -14.31 8.50
CA ASP A 95 -9.34 -14.38 9.95
C ASP A 95 -8.11 -13.94 10.76
N TYR A 96 -6.91 -14.26 10.27
CA TYR A 96 -5.65 -13.93 10.93
C TYR A 96 -5.01 -12.63 10.46
N LEU A 97 -5.58 -11.95 9.47
CA LEU A 97 -5.11 -10.65 8.99
C LEU A 97 -5.03 -9.56 10.09
N PRO A 98 -5.96 -9.48 11.08
CA PRO A 98 -5.79 -8.61 12.25
C PRO A 98 -4.47 -8.86 12.99
N MET A 99 -4.20 -10.12 13.31
CA MET A 99 -3.00 -10.52 14.05
C MET A 99 -1.72 -10.21 13.27
N PHE A 100 -1.75 -10.37 11.94
CA PHE A 100 -0.65 -9.95 11.07
C PHE A 100 -0.31 -8.48 11.27
N HIS A 101 -1.30 -7.58 11.21
CA HIS A 101 -1.09 -6.15 11.41
C HIS A 101 -0.55 -5.82 12.81
N THR A 102 -1.03 -6.51 13.85
CA THR A 102 -0.48 -6.37 15.21
C THR A 102 1.00 -6.75 15.27
N ARG A 103 1.39 -7.88 14.65
CA ARG A 103 2.80 -8.31 14.62
C ARG A 103 3.69 -7.33 13.83
N VAL A 104 3.20 -6.80 12.71
CA VAL A 104 3.91 -5.77 11.94
C VAL A 104 4.13 -4.50 12.78
N ALA A 105 3.12 -4.05 13.52
CA ALA A 105 3.23 -2.86 14.37
C ALA A 105 4.25 -3.02 15.51
N LEU A 106 4.41 -4.24 16.05
CA LEU A 106 5.42 -4.54 17.07
C LEU A 106 6.85 -4.49 16.51
N ILE A 107 7.06 -4.94 15.26
CA ILE A 107 8.37 -4.93 14.60
C ILE A 107 8.75 -3.52 14.14
N PHE A 108 7.76 -2.73 13.72
CA PHE A 108 7.95 -1.38 13.19
C PHE A 108 7.14 -0.37 14.00
N PRO A 109 7.63 0.05 15.18
CA PRO A 109 6.86 0.88 16.13
C PRO A 109 6.47 2.26 15.59
N ASN A 110 7.13 2.72 14.53
CA ASN A 110 6.81 3.99 13.86
C ASN A 110 5.71 3.85 12.80
N LEU A 111 5.29 2.63 12.44
CA LEU A 111 4.15 2.41 11.55
C LEU A 111 2.87 2.50 12.37
N LYS A 112 1.97 3.41 11.99
CA LYS A 112 0.59 3.35 12.47
C LYS A 112 -0.14 2.25 11.70
N PRO A 113 -0.59 1.15 12.34
CA PRO A 113 -1.47 0.20 11.67
C PRO A 113 -2.77 0.91 11.28
N GLN A 114 -3.26 0.67 10.06
CA GLN A 114 -4.57 1.15 9.64
C GLN A 114 -5.64 0.48 10.51
N ALA A 115 -6.57 1.27 11.06
CA ALA A 115 -7.64 0.74 11.90
C ALA A 115 -8.54 -0.19 11.07
N GLN A 116 -8.76 -1.40 11.56
CA GLN A 116 -9.71 -2.32 10.93
C GLN A 116 -11.14 -1.89 11.20
N VAL A 117 -11.98 -1.99 10.17
CA VAL A 117 -13.43 -2.05 10.33
C VAL A 117 -13.75 -3.41 10.92
N THR A 118 -14.26 -3.44 12.15
CA THR A 118 -14.87 -4.66 12.71
C THR A 118 -16.08 -5.01 11.84
N LEU A 119 -16.04 -6.18 11.20
CA LEU A 119 -17.27 -6.82 10.76
C LEU A 119 -17.95 -7.29 12.03
N ASP A 120 -18.84 -6.47 12.57
CA ASP A 120 -19.77 -6.93 13.59
C ASP A 120 -20.57 -8.06 12.95
N SER A 121 -20.28 -9.28 13.39
CA SER A 121 -21.03 -10.47 13.05
C SER A 121 -22.47 -10.27 13.51
N ALA A 122 -23.39 -10.18 12.54
CA ALA A 122 -24.83 -10.26 12.73
C ALA A 122 -25.25 -11.66 13.19
#